data_AF-L8FVD5-F1
#
_entry.id   AF-L8FVD5-F1
#
_cell.length_a   1.000
_cell.length_b   1.000
_cell.length_c   1.000
_cell.angle_alpha   90.00
_cell.angle_beta   90.00
_cell.angle_gamma   90.00
#
_symmetry.space_group_name_H-M   'P 1'
#
loop_
_entity.id
_entity.type
_entity.pdbx_description
1 polymer ?
#
loop_
_entity_poly.entity_id
_entity_poly.type
_entity_poly.pdbx_seq_one_letter_code
_entity_poly.pdbx_strand_id
1 'polypeptide(L)'
;MRIFILTALLPRFTPTNEASHDEIVRKALSLDIPEVIRVVREAFPRRPAVAHDDAAFQESATYLPKGIDDYGRIETEILEPMEQAYELVREIGTGISHHWGAFG
;
A
#
# COMPACT_ATOMS: atom_id res chain seq x y z
N MET A 1 10.93 -10.62 -7.90
CA MET A 1 11.71 -9.38 -7.60
C MET A 1 10.87 -8.11 -7.57
N ARG A 2 9.88 -7.91 -8.47
CA ARG A 2 9.09 -6.67 -8.55
C ARG A 2 8.47 -6.23 -7.21
N ILE A 3 7.86 -7.16 -6.46
CA ILE A 3 7.27 -6.87 -5.15
C ILE A 3 8.29 -6.21 -4.21
N PHE A 4 9.49 -6.76 -4.07
CA PHE A 4 10.53 -6.22 -3.18
C PHE A 4 11.02 -4.83 -3.60
N ILE A 5 11.07 -4.55 -4.90
CA ILE A 5 11.40 -3.21 -5.41
C ILE A 5 10.28 -2.23 -5.02
N LEU A 6 9.02 -2.62 -5.20
CA LEU A 6 7.86 -1.81 -4.82
C LEU A 6 7.81 -1.59 -3.29
N THR A 7 8.19 -2.60 -2.49
CA THR A 7 8.32 -2.46 -1.03
C THR A 7 9.34 -1.40 -0.64
N ALA A 8 10.48 -1.34 -1.34
CA ALA A 8 11.52 -0.33 -1.08
C ALA A 8 11.08 1.10 -1.45
N LEU A 9 10.06 1.24 -2.30
CA LEU A 9 9.47 2.52 -2.68
C LEU A 9 8.34 2.97 -1.74
N LEU A 10 7.92 2.13 -0.78
CA LEU A 10 6.86 2.49 0.15
C LEU A 10 7.22 3.75 0.95
N PRO A 11 6.29 4.69 1.10
CA PRO A 11 6.53 5.88 1.90
C PRO A 11 6.75 5.50 3.36
N ARG A 12 7.61 6.27 4.03
CA ARG A 12 7.70 6.23 5.50
C ARG A 12 6.52 6.99 6.08
N PHE A 13 5.92 6.44 7.12
CA PHE A 13 4.86 7.07 7.90
C PHE A 13 5.19 6.96 9.39
N THR A 14 4.60 7.86 10.16
CA THR A 14 4.69 7.81 11.62
C THR A 14 4.02 6.53 12.10
N PRO A 15 4.68 5.72 12.95
CA PRO A 15 4.06 4.54 13.52
C PRO A 15 2.74 4.90 14.21
N THR A 16 1.69 4.16 13.88
CA THR A 16 0.41 4.22 14.61
C THR A 16 0.33 3.05 15.57
N ASN A 17 -0.72 2.97 16.39
CA ASN A 17 -0.98 1.77 17.20
C ASN A 17 -1.19 0.50 16.35
N GLU A 18 -1.45 0.64 15.05
CA GLU A 18 -1.83 -0.47 14.17
C GLU A 18 -0.63 -1.04 13.40
N ALA A 19 0.34 -0.21 13.01
CA ALA A 19 1.53 -0.68 12.30
C ALA A 19 2.68 0.34 12.30
N SER A 20 3.90 -0.18 12.32
CA SER A 20 5.14 0.53 12.00
C SER A 20 5.62 0.23 10.57
N HIS A 21 6.44 1.12 10.00
CA HIS A 21 7.01 0.91 8.67
C HIS A 21 7.84 -0.39 8.58
N ASP A 22 8.62 -0.72 9.61
CA ASP A 22 9.42 -1.94 9.64
C ASP A 22 8.56 -3.21 9.67
N GLU A 23 7.41 -3.18 10.33
CA GLU A 23 6.43 -4.28 10.31
C GLU A 23 5.83 -4.46 8.92
N ILE A 24 5.48 -3.37 8.24
CA ILE A 24 4.96 -3.43 6.86
C ILE A 24 6.00 -3.98 5.89
N VAL A 25 7.26 -3.55 6.00
CA VAL A 25 8.35 -4.13 5.19
C VAL A 25 8.50 -5.62 5.48
N ARG A 26 8.47 -6.03 6.76
CA ARG A 26 8.55 -7.46 7.13
C ARG A 26 7.39 -8.27 6.56
N LYS A 27 6.17 -7.76 6.62
CA LYS A 27 4.98 -8.39 6.02
C LYS A 27 5.14 -8.57 4.51
N ALA A 28 5.61 -7.52 3.81
CA ALA A 28 5.86 -7.60 2.38
C ALA A 28 6.94 -8.62 2.01
N LEU A 29 8.02 -8.72 2.81
CA LEU A 29 9.07 -9.72 2.61
C LEU A 29 8.57 -11.15 2.85
N SER A 30 7.58 -11.32 3.73
CA SER A 30 6.87 -12.60 3.96
C SER A 30 5.71 -12.85 2.99
N LEU A 31 5.55 -12.02 1.95
CA LEU A 31 4.46 -12.08 0.97
C LEU A 31 3.04 -11.90 1.54
N ASP A 32 2.90 -11.29 2.72
CA ASP A 32 1.60 -10.85 3.27
C ASP A 32 1.16 -9.52 2.60
N ILE A 33 1.04 -9.55 1.27
CA ILE A 33 0.79 -8.39 0.42
C ILE A 33 -0.62 -7.78 0.61
N PRO A 34 -1.70 -8.57 0.77
CA PRO A 34 -3.03 -7.99 1.00
C PRO A 34 -3.08 -7.08 2.24
N GLU A 35 -2.42 -7.50 3.33
CA GLU A 35 -2.36 -6.71 4.56
C GLU A 35 -1.51 -5.45 4.41
N VAL A 36 -0.37 -5.56 3.72
CA VAL A 36 0.47 -4.39 3.38
C VAL A 36 -0.34 -3.34 2.62
N ILE A 37 -1.07 -3.76 1.58
CA ILE A 37 -1.89 -2.85 0.77
C ILE A 37 -2.99 -2.21 1.63
N ARG A 38 -3.66 -2.99 2.48
CA ARG A 38 -4.73 -2.51 3.36
C ARG A 38 -4.22 -1.38 4.27
N VAL A 39 -3.11 -1.61 4.98
CA VAL A 39 -2.56 -0.63 5.92
C VAL A 39 -2.08 0.63 5.19
N VAL A 40 -1.42 0.48 4.03
CA VAL A 40 -0.91 1.64 3.29
C VAL A 40 -2.05 2.48 2.69
N ARG A 41 -3.13 1.85 2.19
CA ARG A 41 -4.32 2.58 1.71
C ARG A 41 -5.02 3.36 2.83
N GLU A 42 -5.03 2.82 4.04
CA GLU A 42 -5.59 3.48 5.22
C GLU A 42 -4.74 4.68 5.65
N ALA A 43 -3.41 4.54 5.64
CA ALA A 43 -2.49 5.62 5.96
C ALA A 43 -2.41 6.71 4.87
N PHE A 44 -2.62 6.35 3.61
CA PHE A 44 -2.48 7.23 2.43
C PHE A 44 -3.69 7.12 1.50
N PRO A 45 -4.88 7.58 1.91
CA PRO A 45 -6.09 7.42 1.13
C PRO A 45 -6.07 8.28 -0.15
N ARG A 46 -6.47 7.68 -1.29
CA ARG A 46 -6.60 8.38 -2.60
C ARG A 46 -7.49 9.64 -2.55
N ARG A 47 -8.47 9.67 -1.64
CA ARG A 47 -9.33 10.82 -1.38
C ARG A 47 -9.59 10.86 0.13
N PRO A 48 -9.48 12.03 0.78
CA PRO A 48 -9.74 12.12 2.21
C PRO A 48 -11.18 11.66 2.52
N ALA A 49 -11.35 10.86 3.57
CA ALA A 49 -12.64 10.26 3.95
C ALA A 49 -13.68 11.32 4.39
N VAL A 50 -13.20 12.49 4.82
CA VAL A 50 -14.01 13.65 5.15
C VAL A 50 -13.40 14.82 4.37
N ALA A 51 -14.17 15.43 3.48
CA ALA A 51 -13.89 16.80 3.06
C ALA A 51 -13.97 17.62 4.35
N HIS A 52 -12.84 17.82 5.01
CA HIS A 52 -12.78 18.78 6.10
C HIS A 52 -13.25 20.08 5.48
N ASP A 53 -14.26 20.70 6.10
CA ASP A 53 -14.68 22.02 5.70
C ASP A 53 -13.53 22.96 6.11
N ASP A 54 -12.49 23.02 5.29
CA ASP A 54 -11.33 23.90 5.49
C ASP A 54 -11.81 25.36 5.60
N ALA A 55 -13.03 25.67 5.11
CA ALA A 55 -13.68 26.96 5.30
C ALA A 55 -14.12 27.25 6.75
N ALA A 56 -14.26 26.23 7.61
CA ALA A 56 -14.53 26.40 9.04
C ALA A 56 -13.28 26.88 9.82
N PHE A 57 -12.09 26.58 9.30
CA PHE A 57 -10.82 27.07 9.83
C PHE A 57 -10.36 28.27 8.99
N GLN A 58 -10.57 29.49 9.50
CA GLN A 58 -10.13 30.73 8.82
C GLN A 58 -8.61 30.93 8.76
N GLU A 59 -7.83 29.88 9.01
CA GLU A 59 -6.37 29.91 8.93
C GLU A 59 -5.93 29.42 7.55
N SER A 60 -5.17 30.26 6.84
CA SER A 60 -4.58 29.85 5.57
C SER A 60 -3.53 28.79 5.83
N ALA A 61 -3.72 27.58 5.29
CA ALA A 61 -2.70 26.54 5.33
C ALA A 61 -1.38 27.10 4.79
N THR A 62 -0.36 27.21 5.65
CA THR A 62 0.97 27.70 5.26
C THR A 62 1.79 26.60 4.56
N TYR A 63 1.35 25.35 4.69
CA TYR A 63 1.88 24.22 3.93
C TYR A 63 1.19 24.15 2.57
N LEU A 64 1.93 23.76 1.53
CA LEU A 64 1.29 23.36 0.27
C LEU A 64 0.29 22.27 0.61
N PRO A 65 -1.02 22.42 0.27
CA PRO A 65 -1.95 21.31 0.41
C PRO A 65 -1.32 20.16 -0.36
N LYS A 66 -0.88 19.11 0.35
CA LYS A 66 -0.37 17.90 -0.30
C LYS A 66 -1.51 17.43 -1.18
N GLY A 67 -1.35 17.62 -2.48
CA GLY A 67 -2.44 17.45 -3.42
C GLY A 67 -2.99 16.05 -3.27
N ILE A 68 -4.31 15.92 -3.42
CA ILE A 68 -5.00 14.63 -3.63
C ILE A 68 -4.28 13.78 -4.70
N ASP A 69 -3.53 14.44 -5.60
CA ASP A 69 -2.67 13.86 -6.63
C ASP A 69 -1.47 13.03 -6.09
N ASP A 70 -0.83 13.43 -4.98
CA ASP A 70 0.36 12.74 -4.47
C ASP A 70 0.06 11.33 -3.92
N TYR A 71 -1.10 11.16 -3.25
CA TYR A 71 -1.55 9.83 -2.82
C TYR A 71 -2.13 9.02 -3.99
N GLY A 72 -2.65 9.69 -5.01
CA GLY A 72 -3.00 9.08 -6.28
C GLY A 72 -1.82 8.31 -6.88
N ARG A 73 -0.62 8.90 -6.86
CA ARG A 73 0.61 8.28 -7.35
C ARG A 73 1.06 7.07 -6.53
N ILE A 74 0.95 7.10 -5.21
CA ILE A 74 1.25 5.91 -4.38
C ILE A 74 0.38 4.73 -4.81
N GLU A 75 -0.91 4.98 -5.01
CA GLU A 75 -1.83 3.93 -5.43
C GLU A 75 -1.49 3.39 -6.83
N THR A 76 -1.30 4.25 -7.83
CA THR A 76 -1.05 3.83 -9.23
C THR A 76 0.35 3.28 -9.47
N GLU A 77 1.38 3.85 -8.84
CA GLU A 77 2.78 3.53 -9.12
C GLU A 77 3.32 2.42 -8.19
N ILE A 78 2.69 2.20 -7.03
CA ILE A 78 3.19 1.25 -6.02
C ILE A 78 2.16 0.16 -5.71
N LEU A 79 0.98 0.52 -5.22
CA LEU A 79 0.04 -0.45 -4.63
C LEU A 79 -0.64 -1.32 -5.69
N GLU A 80 -1.21 -0.72 -6.74
CA GLU A 80 -1.82 -1.46 -7.85
C GLU A 80 -0.80 -2.42 -8.53
N PRO A 81 0.43 -1.99 -8.86
CA PRO A 81 1.49 -2.89 -9.34
C PRO A 81 1.88 -4.01 -8.36
N MET A 82 1.83 -3.75 -7.05
CA MET A 82 2.18 -4.74 -6.04
C MET A 82 1.11 -5.83 -5.95
N GLU A 83 -0.16 -5.45 -6.01
CA GLU A 83 -1.32 -6.34 -6.06
C GLU A 83 -1.24 -7.27 -7.29
N GLN A 84 -1.02 -6.70 -8.48
CA GLN A 84 -0.85 -7.46 -9.71
C GLN A 84 0.31 -8.46 -9.64
N ALA A 85 1.45 -8.02 -9.10
CA ALA A 85 2.61 -8.90 -8.97
C ALA A 85 2.36 -10.05 -7.99
N TYR A 86 1.60 -9.80 -6.91
CA TYR A 86 1.22 -10.82 -5.95
C TYR A 86 0.26 -11.85 -6.53
N GLU A 87 -0.77 -11.42 -7.26
CA GLU A 87 -1.70 -12.34 -7.93
C GLU A 87 -0.97 -13.26 -8.92
N LEU A 88 -0.02 -12.73 -9.70
CA LEU A 88 0.80 -13.55 -10.59
C LEU A 88 1.64 -14.59 -9.84
N VAL A 89 2.23 -14.23 -8.70
CA VAL A 89 2.98 -15.17 -7.86
C VAL A 89 2.05 -16.27 -7.33
N ARG A 90 0.83 -15.90 -6.90
CA ARG A 90 -0.17 -16.84 -6.39
C ARG A 90 -0.65 -17.80 -7.48
N GLU A 91 -0.97 -17.28 -8.66
CA GLU A 91 -1.40 -18.07 -9.82
C GLU A 91 -0.33 -19.08 -10.24
N ILE A 92 0.92 -18.64 -10.39
CA ILE A 92 2.05 -19.52 -10.72
C ILE A 92 2.26 -20.56 -9.63
N GLY A 93 2.22 -20.16 -8.36
CA GLY A 93 2.36 -21.06 -7.22
C GLY A 93 1.29 -22.16 -7.20
N THR A 94 0.03 -21.79 -7.43
CA THR A 94 -1.08 -22.76 -7.56
C THR A 94 -0.88 -23.69 -8.75
N GLY A 95 -0.49 -23.15 -9.92
CA GLY A 95 -0.22 -23.97 -11.10
C GLY A 95 0.91 -24.99 -10.88
N ILE A 96 1.96 -24.56 -10.20
CA ILE A 96 3.08 -25.40 -9.74
C ILE A 96 2.58 -26.51 -8.80
N SER A 97 1.82 -26.17 -7.76
CA SER A 97 1.30 -27.15 -6.80
C SER A 97 0.43 -28.20 -7.48
N HIS A 98 -0.48 -27.76 -8.36
CA HIS A 98 -1.32 -28.65 -9.16
C HIS A 98 -0.51 -29.57 -10.08
N HIS A 99 0.56 -29.07 -10.72
CA HIS A 99 1.41 -29.88 -11.57
C HIS A 99 2.07 -31.05 -10.82
N TRP A 100 2.45 -30.84 -9.56
CA TRP A 100 3.04 -31.88 -8.71
C TRP A 100 2.04 -32.64 -7.84
N GLY A 101 0.73 -32.44 -8.03
CA GLY A 101 -0.31 -33.14 -7.28
C GLY A 101 -0.38 -32.75 -5.80
N ALA A 102 0.20 -31.60 -5.43
CA ALA A 102 0.01 -31.01 -4.12
C ALA A 102 -1.30 -30.23 -4.13
N PHE A 103 -2.29 -30.74 -3.39
CA PHE A 103 -3.59 -30.10 -3.21
C PHE A 103 -3.62 -29.46 -1.81
N GLY A 104 -3.92 -28.17 -1.75
CA GLY A 104 -3.98 -27.38 -0.52
C GLY A 104 -4.75 -26.09 -0.75
#